data_AF-A0AAD5LTU0-F1
#
_entry.id   AF-A0AAD5LTU0-F1
#
_cell.length_a   1.000
_cell.length_b   1.000
_cell.length_c   1.000
_cell.angle_alpha   90.00
_cell.angle_beta   90.00
_cell.angle_gamma   90.00
#
_symmetry.space_group_name_H-M   'P 1'
#
loop_
_entity.id
_entity.type
_entity.pdbx_description
1 polymer ?
#
loop_
_entity_poly.entity_id
_entity_poly.type
_entity_poly.pdbx_seq_one_letter_code
_entity_poly.pdbx_strand_id
1 'polypeptide(L)'
;MRGTDLDRYIIARVAFRNGHWRTAALPNLKEICTTRLSLENCEWIQALQELAASQLSEFTVTALHAQNKHLYRAHSILKLFQSMAQSSQHEAAFSFPSEWVACLLYSSDAALQIASAISPTLNWCKHPLSAAVIFRVKQALKACDFGLSRASQAWSRLARSSFGADKESIEFLSLQYMQCALVQFAVQCITESRATA
;
A
#
# COMPACT_ATOMS: atom_id res chain seq x y z
N MET A 1 -8.42 -25.71 20.50
CA MET A 1 -9.05 -26.48 19.41
C MET A 1 -8.40 -26.04 18.10
N ARG A 2 -7.90 -26.96 17.26
CA ARG A 2 -7.39 -26.58 15.92
C ARG A 2 -8.61 -26.31 15.04
N GLY A 3 -8.85 -25.04 14.71
CA GLY A 3 -9.94 -24.65 13.79
C GLY A 3 -9.73 -25.21 12.38
N THR A 4 -10.80 -25.27 11.60
CA THR A 4 -10.75 -25.63 10.17
C THR A 4 -10.02 -24.56 9.35
N ASP A 5 -9.65 -24.88 8.10
CA ASP A 5 -9.05 -23.88 7.20
C ASP A 5 -10.00 -22.72 6.89
N LEU A 6 -11.31 -22.98 6.89
CA LEU A 6 -12.33 -21.93 6.79
C LEU A 6 -12.33 -21.03 8.02
N ASP A 7 -12.22 -21.61 9.23
CA ASP A 7 -12.14 -20.81 10.46
C ASP A 7 -10.90 -19.91 10.45
N ARG A 8 -9.75 -20.44 10.03
CA ARG A 8 -8.50 -19.67 9.87
C ARG A 8 -8.68 -18.52 8.87
N TYR A 9 -9.33 -18.77 7.74
CA TYR A 9 -9.60 -17.74 6.75
C TYR A 9 -10.51 -16.64 7.30
N ILE A 10 -11.58 -17.01 8.01
CA ILE A 10 -12.50 -16.05 8.63
C ILE A 10 -11.77 -15.21 9.69
N ILE A 11 -10.97 -15.85 10.55
CA ILE A 11 -10.15 -15.16 11.56
C ILE A 11 -9.18 -14.19 10.87
N ALA A 12 -8.49 -14.61 9.82
CA ALA A 12 -7.58 -13.75 9.07
C ALA A 12 -8.29 -12.55 8.44
N ARG A 13 -9.49 -12.76 7.87
CA ARG A 13 -10.31 -11.68 7.31
C ARG A 13 -10.72 -10.66 8.35
N VAL A 14 -11.15 -11.10 9.54
CA VAL A 14 -11.48 -10.22 10.66
C VAL A 14 -10.23 -9.48 11.17
N ALA A 15 -9.10 -10.16 11.25
CA ALA A 15 -7.82 -9.56 11.63
C ALA A 15 -7.37 -8.48 10.62
N PHE A 16 -7.54 -8.71 9.32
CA PHE A 16 -7.29 -7.68 8.29
C PHE A 16 -8.13 -6.42 8.51
N ARG A 17 -9.44 -6.60 8.70
CA ARG A 17 -10.37 -5.48 8.92
C ARG A 17 -9.99 -4.64 10.14
N ASN A 18 -9.48 -5.29 11.20
CA ASN A 18 -9.06 -4.62 12.43
C ASN A 18 -7.59 -4.15 12.43
N GLY A 19 -6.88 -4.25 11.30
CA GLY A 19 -5.49 -3.79 11.21
C GLY A 19 -4.46 -4.71 11.88
N HIS A 20 -4.80 -5.96 12.20
CA HIS A 20 -3.87 -6.94 12.78
C HIS A 20 -3.30 -7.89 11.71
N TRP A 21 -2.73 -7.32 10.64
CA TRP A 21 -2.37 -8.07 9.44
C TRP A 21 -1.22 -9.03 9.71
N ARG A 22 -0.09 -8.52 10.21
CA ARG A 22 1.12 -9.32 10.44
C ARG A 22 0.99 -10.22 11.68
N THR A 23 0.35 -9.75 12.74
CA THR A 23 0.33 -10.43 14.04
C THR A 23 -0.76 -11.50 14.14
N ALA A 24 -1.89 -11.35 13.45
CA ALA A 24 -3.01 -12.28 13.53
C ALA A 24 -3.43 -12.84 12.17
N ALA A 25 -3.51 -12.03 11.11
CA ALA A 25 -3.93 -12.55 9.80
C ALA A 25 -2.86 -13.47 9.17
N LEU A 26 -1.60 -13.05 9.15
CA LEU A 26 -0.50 -13.79 8.51
C LEU A 26 -0.30 -15.21 9.09
N PRO A 27 -0.25 -15.42 10.42
CA PRO A 27 -0.11 -16.77 10.97
C PRO A 27 -1.27 -17.69 10.57
N ASN A 28 -2.51 -17.19 10.63
CA ASN A 28 -3.70 -17.98 10.25
C ASN A 28 -3.67 -18.34 8.76
N LEU A 29 -3.28 -17.42 7.88
CA LEU A 29 -3.17 -17.67 6.44
C LEU A 29 -2.07 -18.69 6.10
N LYS A 30 -0.96 -18.69 6.85
CA LYS A 30 0.15 -19.64 6.65
C LYS A 30 -0.21 -21.07 7.06
N GLU A 31 -1.16 -21.24 7.98
CA GLU A 31 -1.62 -22.55 8.42
C GLU A 31 -2.67 -23.19 7.51
N ILE A 32 -3.25 -22.43 6.56
CA ILE A 32 -4.22 -22.97 5.61
C ILE A 32 -3.54 -23.97 4.67
N CYS A 33 -4.11 -25.16 4.54
CA CYS A 33 -3.57 -26.21 3.69
C CYS A 33 -3.82 -25.91 2.20
N THR A 34 -2.85 -25.31 1.51
CA THR A 34 -2.97 -24.94 0.10
C THR A 34 -2.99 -26.14 -0.86
N THR A 35 -2.42 -27.29 -0.49
CA THR A 35 -2.36 -28.47 -1.38
C THR A 35 -3.72 -29.06 -1.72
N ARG A 36 -4.79 -28.66 -1.01
CA ARG A 36 -6.17 -29.13 -1.22
C ARG A 36 -7.04 -28.10 -1.93
N LEU A 37 -6.50 -26.92 -2.24
CA LEU A 37 -7.22 -25.82 -2.85
C LEU A 37 -7.05 -25.86 -4.39
N SER A 38 -7.99 -25.24 -5.10
CA SER A 38 -7.78 -24.90 -6.51
C SER A 38 -6.59 -23.94 -6.64
N LEU A 39 -5.95 -23.92 -7.81
CA LEU A 39 -4.85 -22.96 -8.09
C LEU A 39 -5.26 -21.52 -7.77
N GLU A 40 -6.51 -21.17 -8.10
CA GLU A 40 -7.05 -19.85 -7.80
C GLU A 40 -7.08 -19.56 -6.29
N ASN A 41 -7.62 -20.47 -5.50
CA ASN A 41 -7.66 -20.30 -4.06
C ASN A 41 -6.25 -20.32 -3.44
N CYS A 42 -5.33 -21.11 -3.98
CA CYS A 42 -3.93 -21.13 -3.54
C CYS A 42 -3.31 -19.73 -3.63
N GLU A 43 -3.38 -19.08 -4.78
CA GLU A 43 -2.72 -17.78 -4.89
C GLU A 43 -3.53 -16.58 -4.44
N TRP A 44 -4.85 -16.71 -4.29
CA TRP A 44 -5.59 -15.78 -3.44
C TRP A 44 -5.02 -15.78 -2.01
N ILE A 45 -4.83 -16.97 -1.42
CA ILE A 45 -4.22 -17.09 -0.10
C ILE A 45 -2.77 -16.56 -0.10
N GLN A 46 -1.99 -16.84 -1.14
CA GLN A 46 -0.62 -16.32 -1.26
C GLN A 46 -0.58 -14.79 -1.38
N ALA A 47 -1.46 -14.18 -2.16
CA ALA A 47 -1.58 -12.73 -2.27
C ALA A 47 -1.94 -12.11 -0.92
N LEU A 48 -2.87 -12.72 -0.17
CA LEU A 48 -3.20 -12.29 1.18
C LEU A 48 -2.02 -12.45 2.16
N GLN A 49 -1.23 -13.52 2.05
CA GLN A 49 -0.03 -13.69 2.88
C GLN A 49 1.01 -12.59 2.60
N GLU A 50 1.26 -12.27 1.33
CA GLU A 50 2.17 -11.18 0.94
C GLU A 50 1.62 -9.82 1.40
N LEU A 51 0.31 -9.57 1.24
CA LEU A 51 -0.33 -8.37 1.75
C LEU A 51 -0.20 -8.25 3.28
N ALA A 52 -0.43 -9.34 4.02
CA ALA A 52 -0.31 -9.32 5.46
C ALA A 52 1.13 -9.08 5.94
N ALA A 53 2.11 -9.66 5.24
CA ALA A 53 3.53 -9.43 5.50
C ALA A 53 3.95 -7.97 5.24
N SER A 54 3.24 -7.26 4.37
CA SER A 54 3.52 -5.86 4.02
C SER A 54 3.22 -4.85 5.13
N GLN A 55 2.50 -5.21 6.18
CA GLN A 55 2.17 -4.27 7.26
C GLN A 55 3.44 -3.69 7.91
N LEU A 56 3.56 -2.36 7.93
CA LEU A 56 4.68 -1.69 8.59
C LEU A 56 4.62 -1.83 10.11
N SER A 57 5.77 -2.06 10.71
CA SER A 57 6.01 -1.96 12.15
C SER A 57 6.71 -0.67 12.55
N GLU A 58 7.44 -0.06 11.62
CA GLU A 58 8.21 1.16 11.82
C GLU A 58 8.28 1.94 10.49
N PHE A 59 8.49 3.26 10.58
CA PHE A 59 8.60 4.13 9.41
C PHE A 59 10.07 4.43 9.11
N THR A 60 10.78 3.42 8.61
CA THR A 60 12.19 3.51 8.19
C THR A 60 12.32 3.21 6.70
N VAL A 61 13.39 3.69 6.05
CA VAL A 61 13.66 3.40 4.62
C VAL A 61 13.70 1.88 4.37
N THR A 62 14.34 1.13 5.27
CA THR A 62 14.43 -0.34 5.17
C THR A 62 13.06 -1.01 5.30
N ALA A 63 12.24 -0.59 6.26
CA ALA A 63 10.91 -1.15 6.45
C ALA A 63 9.97 -0.83 5.28
N LEU A 64 10.02 0.41 4.75
CA LEU A 64 9.27 0.82 3.56
C LEU A 64 9.69 0.04 2.31
N HIS A 65 10.99 -0.19 2.13
CA HIS A 65 11.49 -1.02 1.02
C HIS A 65 10.99 -2.47 1.14
N ALA A 66 11.02 -3.05 2.34
CA ALA A 66 10.49 -4.39 2.59
C ALA A 66 8.97 -4.46 2.34
N GLN A 67 8.22 -3.46 2.80
CA GLN A 67 6.79 -3.33 2.49
C GLN A 67 6.54 -3.30 0.97
N ASN A 68 7.26 -2.47 0.21
CA ASN A 68 7.12 -2.38 -1.24
C ASN A 68 7.34 -3.73 -1.93
N LYS A 69 8.32 -4.52 -1.49
CA LYS A 69 8.57 -5.85 -2.04
C LYS A 69 7.36 -6.78 -1.87
N HIS A 70 6.75 -6.77 -0.69
CA HIS A 70 5.57 -7.57 -0.40
C HIS A 70 4.33 -7.07 -1.17
N LEU A 71 4.09 -5.76 -1.21
CA LEU A 71 2.98 -5.17 -1.97
C LEU A 71 3.12 -5.42 -3.48
N TYR A 72 4.33 -5.33 -4.03
CA TYR A 72 4.60 -5.63 -5.43
C TYR A 72 4.25 -7.08 -5.76
N ARG A 73 4.69 -8.04 -4.93
CA ARG A 73 4.36 -9.46 -5.10
C ARG A 73 2.86 -9.71 -5.02
N ALA A 74 2.19 -9.17 -3.99
CA ALA A 74 0.74 -9.29 -3.84
C ALA A 74 0.01 -8.74 -5.07
N HIS A 75 0.40 -7.55 -5.57
CA HIS A 75 -0.18 -6.96 -6.77
C HIS A 75 0.07 -7.80 -8.02
N SER A 76 1.29 -8.32 -8.22
CA SER A 76 1.63 -9.18 -9.35
C SER A 76 0.79 -10.46 -9.38
N ILE A 77 0.59 -11.10 -8.22
CA ILE A 77 -0.27 -12.28 -8.10
C ILE A 77 -1.71 -11.90 -8.48
N LEU A 78 -2.30 -10.88 -7.84
CA LEU A 78 -3.67 -10.46 -8.13
C LEU A 78 -3.90 -10.04 -9.59
N LYS A 79 -2.89 -9.43 -10.21
CA LYS A 79 -2.94 -9.05 -11.63
C LYS A 79 -2.85 -10.27 -12.55
N LEU A 80 -2.05 -11.27 -12.21
CA LEU A 80 -2.01 -12.53 -12.93
C LEU A 80 -3.38 -13.22 -12.87
N PHE A 81 -4.01 -13.23 -11.69
CA PHE A 81 -5.37 -13.74 -11.50
C PHE A 81 -6.39 -13.08 -12.41
N GLN A 82 -6.38 -11.75 -12.42
CA GLN A 82 -7.24 -10.98 -13.30
C GLN A 82 -7.03 -11.37 -14.77
N SER A 83 -5.78 -11.56 -15.21
CA SER A 83 -5.48 -11.93 -16.60
C SER A 83 -5.84 -13.38 -16.98
N MET A 84 -5.90 -14.28 -16.01
CA MET A 84 -6.26 -15.69 -16.21
C MET A 84 -7.77 -15.94 -16.04
N ALA A 85 -8.54 -14.93 -15.64
CA ALA A 85 -9.96 -15.04 -15.44
C ALA A 85 -10.65 -15.45 -16.75
N GLN A 86 -11.29 -16.62 -16.74
CA GLN A 86 -11.96 -17.18 -17.93
C GLN A 86 -13.29 -16.48 -18.25
N SER A 87 -13.76 -15.59 -17.37
CA SER A 87 -14.99 -14.83 -17.56
C SER A 87 -14.83 -13.40 -17.08
N SER A 88 -15.55 -12.48 -17.74
CA SER A 88 -15.59 -11.06 -17.38
C SER A 88 -16.07 -10.81 -15.96
N GLN A 89 -16.92 -11.69 -15.41
CA GLN A 89 -17.36 -11.61 -14.01
C GLN A 89 -16.24 -11.94 -13.03
N HIS A 90 -15.41 -12.95 -13.31
CA HIS A 90 -14.26 -13.28 -12.47
C HIS A 90 -13.19 -12.19 -12.57
N GLU A 91 -12.96 -11.64 -13.76
CA GLU A 91 -12.06 -10.50 -13.96
C GLU A 91 -12.49 -9.29 -13.12
N ALA A 92 -13.79 -8.97 -13.15
CA ALA A 92 -14.37 -7.88 -12.38
C ALA A 92 -14.29 -8.11 -10.86
N ALA A 93 -14.35 -9.36 -10.38
CA ALA A 93 -14.25 -9.67 -8.95
C ALA A 93 -12.85 -9.39 -8.38
N PHE A 94 -11.80 -9.51 -9.19
CA PHE A 94 -10.41 -9.29 -8.76
C PHE A 94 -9.84 -7.92 -9.14
N SER A 95 -10.55 -7.13 -9.95
CA SER A 95 -10.12 -5.78 -10.32
C SER A 95 -9.98 -4.87 -9.10
N PHE A 96 -10.97 -4.86 -8.20
CA PHE A 96 -10.93 -4.00 -7.00
C PHE A 96 -9.78 -4.39 -6.06
N PRO A 97 -9.61 -5.65 -5.61
CA PRO A 97 -8.46 -6.03 -4.79
C PRO A 97 -7.12 -5.71 -5.44
N SER A 98 -6.98 -5.96 -6.75
CA SER A 98 -5.75 -5.67 -7.50
C SER A 98 -5.42 -4.17 -7.50
N GLU A 99 -6.39 -3.32 -7.84
CA GLU A 99 -6.25 -1.87 -7.85
C GLU A 99 -6.01 -1.30 -6.45
N TRP A 100 -6.67 -1.85 -5.43
CA TRP A 100 -6.48 -1.45 -4.04
C TRP A 100 -5.04 -1.71 -3.56
N VAL A 101 -4.49 -2.89 -3.84
CA VAL A 101 -3.07 -3.19 -3.53
C VAL A 101 -2.13 -2.29 -4.35
N ALA A 102 -2.48 -1.96 -5.60
CA ALA A 102 -1.71 -1.01 -6.39
C ALA A 102 -1.66 0.39 -5.74
N CYS A 103 -2.79 0.85 -5.19
CA CYS A 103 -2.87 2.14 -4.49
C CYS A 103 -1.99 2.15 -3.24
N LEU A 104 -1.99 1.06 -2.45
CA LEU A 104 -1.08 0.90 -1.32
C LEU A 104 0.39 0.92 -1.77
N LEU A 105 0.72 0.20 -2.85
CA LEU A 105 2.07 0.16 -3.40
C LEU A 105 2.55 1.55 -3.82
N TYR A 106 1.73 2.31 -4.55
CA TYR A 106 2.10 3.67 -4.96
C TYR A 106 2.26 4.62 -3.78
N SER A 107 1.41 4.49 -2.76
CA SER A 107 1.51 5.30 -1.54
C SER A 107 2.80 4.99 -0.77
N SER A 108 3.12 3.70 -0.64
CA SER A 108 4.34 3.23 0.03
C SER A 108 5.60 3.59 -0.76
N ASP A 109 5.57 3.53 -2.09
CA ASP A 109 6.67 4.00 -2.95
C ASP A 109 6.91 5.50 -2.83
N ALA A 110 5.85 6.32 -2.83
CA ALA A 110 5.97 7.74 -2.58
C ALA A 110 6.57 8.04 -1.19
N ALA A 111 6.12 7.32 -0.17
CA ALA A 111 6.67 7.42 1.19
C ALA A 111 8.15 7.02 1.25
N LEU A 112 8.54 5.94 0.56
CA LEU A 112 9.94 5.49 0.45
C LEU A 112 10.82 6.55 -0.21
N GLN A 113 10.34 7.16 -1.31
CA GLN A 113 11.08 8.22 -2.00
C GLN A 113 11.31 9.43 -1.09
N ILE A 114 10.26 9.88 -0.38
CA ILE A 114 10.36 10.99 0.58
C ILE A 114 11.32 10.64 1.72
N ALA A 115 11.16 9.46 2.33
CA ALA A 115 12.01 9.02 3.44
C ALA A 115 13.47 8.92 3.00
N SER A 116 13.73 8.44 1.79
CA SER A 116 15.09 8.34 1.21
C SER A 116 15.69 9.71 0.90
N ALA A 117 14.87 10.69 0.47
CA ALA A 117 15.31 12.06 0.23
C ALA A 117 15.73 12.78 1.53
N ILE A 118 15.02 12.52 2.63
CA ILE A 118 15.20 13.24 3.90
C ILE A 118 16.21 12.53 4.82
N SER A 119 16.23 11.19 4.86
CA SER A 119 17.00 10.41 5.84
C SER A 119 18.50 10.71 5.89
N PRO A 120 19.23 10.86 4.76
CA PRO A 120 20.65 11.20 4.80
C PRO A 120 20.91 12.54 5.51
N THR A 121 19.96 13.48 5.37
CA THR A 121 20.07 14.81 5.98
C THR A 121 19.80 14.75 7.48
N LEU A 122 18.78 14.02 7.91
CA LEU A 122 18.47 13.89 9.34
C LEU A 122 19.53 13.09 10.10
N ASN A 123 20.12 12.08 9.48
CA ASN A 123 21.01 11.16 10.17
C ASN A 123 22.49 11.58 10.13
N TRP A 124 22.93 12.30 9.09
CA TRP A 124 24.37 12.55 8.87
C TRP A 124 24.77 14.01 8.90
N CYS A 125 23.83 14.96 8.73
CA CYS A 125 24.17 16.38 8.74
C CYS A 125 24.15 16.93 10.17
N LYS A 126 25.17 17.71 10.53
CA LYS A 126 25.15 18.50 11.77
C LYS A 126 24.18 19.67 11.61
N HIS A 127 23.44 19.99 12.67
CA HIS A 127 22.56 21.15 12.70
C HIS A 127 23.31 22.40 13.23
N PRO A 128 22.99 23.60 12.72
CA PRO A 128 22.00 23.89 11.68
C PRO A 128 22.46 23.43 10.27
N LEU A 129 21.50 23.08 9.42
CA LEU A 129 21.78 22.61 8.05
C LEU A 129 22.33 23.76 7.20
N SER A 130 23.31 23.47 6.34
CA SER A 130 23.81 24.45 5.37
C SER A 130 22.81 24.69 4.24
N ALA A 131 22.86 25.88 3.63
CA ALA A 131 21.99 26.24 2.51
C ALA A 131 22.09 25.24 1.33
N ALA A 132 23.29 24.69 1.07
CA ALA A 132 23.50 23.69 0.03
C ALA A 132 22.76 22.37 0.33
N VAL A 133 22.73 21.94 1.60
CA VAL A 133 22.00 20.75 2.03
C VAL A 133 20.50 20.98 1.90
N ILE A 134 20.00 22.13 2.37
CA ILE A 134 18.58 22.50 2.24
C ILE A 134 18.16 22.51 0.77
N PHE A 135 18.96 23.10 -0.11
CA PHE A 135 18.69 23.13 -1.55
C PHE A 135 18.58 21.72 -2.14
N ARG A 136 19.51 20.81 -1.82
CA ARG A 136 19.49 19.43 -2.32
C ARG A 136 18.25 18.67 -1.84
N VAL A 137 17.88 18.81 -0.57
CA VAL A 137 16.67 18.17 -0.03
C VAL A 137 15.42 18.71 -0.72
N LYS A 138 15.30 20.04 -0.88
CA LYS A 138 14.17 20.63 -1.61
C LYS A 138 14.08 20.09 -3.04
N GLN A 139 15.21 19.97 -3.76
CA GLN A 139 15.22 19.41 -5.11
C GLN A 139 14.81 17.93 -5.14
N ALA A 140 15.30 17.12 -4.20
CA ALA A 140 14.89 15.72 -4.09
C ALA A 140 13.39 15.58 -3.77
N LEU A 141 12.86 16.42 -2.87
CA LEU A 141 11.43 16.44 -2.56
C LEU A 141 10.56 16.89 -3.73
N LYS A 142 11.03 17.82 -4.57
CA LYS A 142 10.33 18.18 -5.82
C LYS A 142 10.17 16.98 -6.75
N ALA A 143 11.19 16.13 -6.85
CA ALA A 143 11.11 14.91 -7.66
C ALA A 143 10.07 13.90 -7.12
N CYS A 144 9.79 13.90 -5.81
CA CYS A 144 8.79 13.04 -5.19
C CYS A 144 7.33 13.43 -5.54
N ASP A 145 7.07 14.65 -6.02
CA ASP A 145 5.70 15.13 -6.31
C ASP A 145 5.00 14.28 -7.37
N PHE A 146 5.75 13.74 -8.35
CA PHE A 146 5.21 12.82 -9.34
C PHE A 146 4.65 11.53 -8.70
N GLY A 147 5.42 10.92 -7.78
CA GLY A 147 5.00 9.71 -7.07
C GLY A 147 3.74 9.95 -6.21
N LEU A 148 3.70 11.08 -5.51
CA LEU A 148 2.55 11.50 -4.71
C LEU A 148 1.30 11.75 -5.55
N SER A 149 1.47 12.44 -6.68
CA SER A 149 0.39 12.67 -7.64
C SER A 149 -0.17 11.35 -8.18
N ARG A 150 0.70 10.41 -8.54
CA ARG A 150 0.29 9.08 -9.01
C ARG A 150 -0.51 8.33 -7.95
N ALA A 151 -0.05 8.32 -6.69
CA ALA A 151 -0.75 7.65 -5.59
C ALA A 151 -2.13 8.28 -5.33
N SER A 152 -2.19 9.61 -5.24
CA SER A 152 -3.42 10.38 -5.04
C SER A 152 -4.45 10.12 -6.15
N GLN A 153 -4.03 10.17 -7.42
CA GLN A 153 -4.88 9.88 -8.56
C GLN A 153 -5.35 8.43 -8.59
N ALA A 154 -4.53 7.47 -8.15
CA ALA A 154 -4.92 6.07 -8.06
C ALA A 154 -6.04 5.87 -7.03
N TRP A 155 -5.89 6.42 -5.82
CA TRP A 155 -6.94 6.38 -4.80
C TRP A 155 -8.23 7.06 -5.26
N SER A 156 -8.13 8.23 -5.89
CA SER A 156 -9.30 8.95 -6.41
C SER A 156 -10.04 8.15 -7.48
N ARG A 157 -9.32 7.48 -8.39
CA ARG A 157 -9.92 6.61 -9.41
C ARG A 157 -10.60 5.40 -8.78
N LEU A 158 -9.94 4.73 -7.84
CA LEU A 158 -10.50 3.57 -7.14
C LEU A 158 -11.76 3.94 -6.34
N ALA A 159 -11.74 5.06 -5.62
CA ALA A 159 -12.92 5.57 -4.90
C ALA A 159 -14.10 5.82 -5.85
N ARG A 160 -13.83 6.40 -7.02
CA ARG A 160 -14.84 6.66 -8.05
C ARG A 160 -15.37 5.39 -8.72
N SER A 161 -14.60 4.33 -8.83
CA SER A 161 -15.05 3.06 -9.42
C SER A 161 -15.79 2.16 -8.41
N SER A 162 -15.79 2.51 -7.13
CA SER A 162 -16.30 1.67 -6.03
C SER A 162 -17.78 1.90 -5.67
N PHE A 163 -18.65 2.16 -6.65
CA PHE A 163 -20.07 2.51 -6.40
C PHE A 163 -20.88 1.47 -5.59
N GLY A 164 -20.45 0.20 -5.59
CA GLY A 164 -21.10 -0.88 -4.83
C GLY A 164 -20.49 -1.17 -3.45
N ALA A 165 -19.47 -0.40 -3.03
CA ALA A 165 -18.82 -0.62 -1.75
C ALA A 165 -19.68 -0.14 -0.59
N ASP A 166 -19.52 -0.77 0.57
CA ASP A 166 -20.17 -0.33 1.80
C ASP A 166 -19.59 1.01 2.28
N LYS A 167 -20.30 1.66 3.21
CA LYS A 167 -19.93 2.96 3.75
C LYS A 167 -18.54 2.99 4.37
N GLU A 168 -18.16 1.97 5.13
CA GLU A 168 -16.84 1.93 5.78
C GLU A 168 -15.72 1.84 4.74
N SER A 169 -15.93 1.04 3.69
CA SER A 169 -15.01 0.94 2.55
C SER A 169 -14.83 2.29 1.84
N ILE A 170 -15.91 3.03 1.57
CA ILE A 170 -15.84 4.36 0.94
C ILE A 170 -15.15 5.39 1.84
N GLU A 171 -15.45 5.38 3.14
CA GLU A 171 -14.77 6.25 4.12
C GLU A 171 -13.27 5.95 4.18
N PHE A 172 -12.89 4.67 4.20
CA PHE A 172 -11.49 4.26 4.16
C PHE A 172 -10.77 4.78 2.90
N LEU A 173 -11.35 4.58 1.71
CA LEU A 173 -10.76 5.07 0.45
C LEU A 173 -10.60 6.59 0.45
N SER A 174 -11.58 7.31 1.01
CA SER A 174 -11.54 8.75 1.15
C SER A 174 -10.42 9.21 2.09
N LEU A 175 -10.24 8.53 3.23
CA LEU A 175 -9.15 8.81 4.17
C LEU A 175 -7.77 8.57 3.54
N GLN A 176 -7.60 7.48 2.78
CA GLN A 176 -6.35 7.19 2.08
C GLN A 176 -6.03 8.26 1.02
N TYR A 177 -7.03 8.67 0.23
CA TYR A 177 -6.89 9.78 -0.70
C TYR A 177 -6.47 11.08 0.01
N MET A 178 -7.16 11.44 1.09
CA MET A 178 -6.87 12.65 1.87
C MET A 178 -5.46 12.61 2.48
N GLN A 179 -5.01 11.44 2.93
CA GLN A 179 -3.64 11.25 3.43
C GLN A 179 -2.61 11.55 2.33
N CYS A 180 -2.77 10.98 1.12
CA CYS A 180 -1.88 11.26 0.00
C CYS A 180 -1.89 12.75 -0.38
N ALA A 181 -3.08 13.36 -0.43
CA ALA A 181 -3.23 14.78 -0.75
C ALA A 181 -2.57 15.69 0.29
N LEU A 182 -2.68 15.36 1.58
CA LEU A 182 -2.04 16.10 2.67
C LEU A 182 -0.52 16.03 2.59
N VAL A 183 0.04 14.84 2.35
CA VAL A 183 1.50 14.67 2.19
C VAL A 183 1.99 15.43 0.96
N GLN A 184 1.26 15.37 -0.16
CA GLN A 184 1.56 16.16 -1.35
C GLN A 184 1.57 17.65 -1.06
N PHE A 185 0.55 18.14 -0.37
CA PHE A 185 0.45 19.55 0.03
C PHE A 185 1.65 19.97 0.91
N ALA A 186 2.02 19.15 1.89
CA ALA A 186 3.17 19.42 2.75
C ALA A 186 4.48 19.51 1.95
N VAL A 187 4.71 18.59 1.02
CA VAL A 187 5.88 18.62 0.13
C VAL A 187 5.89 19.88 -0.74
N GLN A 188 4.75 20.29 -1.29
CA GLN A 188 4.63 21.51 -2.09
C GLN A 188 4.93 22.78 -1.28
N CYS A 189 4.49 22.85 -0.03
CA CYS A 189 4.83 23.93 0.89
C CYS A 189 6.32 23.98 1.20
N ILE A 190 6.94 22.84 1.56
CA ILE A 190 8.38 22.75 1.88
C ILE A 190 9.24 23.16 0.69
N THR A 191 8.81 22.78 -0.51
CA THR A 191 9.56 23.03 -1.75
C THR A 191 9.26 24.38 -2.40
N GLU A 192 8.35 25.18 -1.82
CA GLU A 192 7.86 26.46 -2.36
C GLU A 192 7.35 26.30 -3.81
N SER A 193 6.81 25.13 -4.14
CA SER A 193 6.28 24.82 -5.47
C SER A 193 4.85 25.31 -5.65
N ARG A 194 4.19 25.72 -4.57
CA ARG A 194 2.97 26.54 -4.65
C ARG A 194 3.36 27.99 -4.91
N ALA A 195 2.80 28.57 -5.97
CA ALA A 195 2.71 30.02 -6.05
C ALA A 195 2.01 30.51 -4.76
N THR A 196 2.67 31.39 -4.02
CA THR A 196 2.01 32.18 -2.98
C THR A 196 0.89 32.95 -3.66
N ALA A 197 -0.35 32.54 -3.40
CA ALA A 197 -1.52 33.36 -3.70
C ALA A 197 -1.54 34.56 -2.75
#